data_AF-Q03S11-F1
#
_entry.id   AF-Q03S11-F1
#
_cell.length_a   1.000
_cell.length_b   1.000
_cell.length_c   1.000
_cell.angle_alpha   90.00
_cell.angle_beta   90.00
_cell.angle_gamma   90.00
#
_symmetry.space_group_name_H-M   'P 1'
#
loop_
_entity.id
_entity.type
_entity.pdbx_description
1 polymer ?
#
loop_
_entity_poly.entity_id
_entity_poly.type
_entity_poly.pdbx_seq_one_letter_code
_entity_poly.pdbx_strand_id
1 'polypeptide(L)'
;MSLTISEEQATRKELQANFKLSGLTVDQVAADLQTTPDYVDAVLELRVSRIEDPWILRNYLNAAIQAQKQHPIPYSRLNGSPLRHWFLNQGRIRRGSLAD
;
A
#
# COMPACT_ATOMS: atom_id res chain seq x y z
N MET A 1 -15.30 -7.13 4.12
CA MET A 1 -14.59 -8.26 4.75
C MET A 1 -13.47 -7.68 5.60
N SER A 2 -13.34 -8.09 6.85
CA SER A 2 -12.30 -7.61 7.76
C SER A 2 -11.19 -8.64 7.86
N LEU A 3 -9.95 -8.17 7.98
CA LEU A 3 -8.80 -9.04 8.22
C LEU A 3 -8.90 -9.65 9.62
N THR A 4 -8.46 -10.90 9.78
CA THR A 4 -8.16 -11.45 11.11
C THR A 4 -6.88 -10.80 11.66
N ILE A 5 -6.64 -10.90 12.98
CA ILE A 5 -5.43 -10.35 13.62
C ILE A 5 -4.15 -10.88 12.93
N SER A 6 -4.11 -12.18 12.62
CA SER A 6 -2.97 -12.80 11.96
C SER A 6 -2.78 -12.29 10.53
N GLU A 7 -3.88 -12.08 9.79
CA GLU A 7 -3.84 -11.54 8.43
C GLU A 7 -3.41 -10.07 8.40
N GLU A 8 -3.84 -9.29 9.39
CA GLU A 8 -3.43 -7.89 9.56
C GLU A 8 -1.92 -7.82 9.85
N GLN A 9 -1.42 -8.64 10.78
CA GLN A 9 0.01 -8.73 11.07
C GLN A 9 0.84 -9.15 9.86
N ALA A 10 0.38 -10.13 9.08
CA ALA A 10 1.05 -10.56 7.86
C ALA A 10 1.09 -9.41 6.82
N THR A 11 -0.05 -8.75 6.61
CA THR A 11 -0.17 -7.65 5.64
C THR A 11 0.72 -6.47 6.01
N ARG A 12 0.82 -6.09 7.30
CA ARG A 12 1.76 -5.06 7.77
C ARG A 12 3.22 -5.45 7.47
N LYS A 13 3.61 -6.68 7.81
CA LYS A 13 4.97 -7.18 7.55
C LYS A 13 5.31 -7.16 6.06
N GLU A 14 4.38 -7.58 5.21
CA GLU A 14 4.54 -7.58 3.75
C GLU A 14 4.69 -6.16 3.18
N LEU A 15 3.88 -5.21 3.64
CA LEU A 15 4.00 -3.79 3.26
C LEU A 15 5.34 -3.20 3.67
N GLN A 16 5.75 -3.39 4.93
CA GLN A 16 7.03 -2.88 5.43
C GLN A 16 8.23 -3.52 4.72
N ALA A 17 8.14 -4.82 4.39
CA ALA A 17 9.20 -5.50 3.66
C ALA A 17 9.33 -4.98 2.22
N ASN A 18 8.21 -4.75 1.53
CA ASN A 18 8.22 -4.12 0.21
C ASN A 18 8.67 -2.67 0.25
N PHE A 19 8.30 -1.90 1.27
CA PHE A 19 8.79 -0.54 1.47
C PHE A 19 10.32 -0.53 1.59
N LYS A 20 10.89 -1.38 2.45
CA LYS A 20 12.35 -1.53 2.56
C LYS A 20 13.00 -1.97 1.24
N LEU A 21 12.39 -2.90 0.53
CA LEU A 21 12.88 -3.38 -0.77
C LEU A 21 12.87 -2.28 -1.84
N SER A 22 11.90 -1.38 -1.79
CA SER A 22 11.79 -0.28 -2.74
C SER A 22 12.91 0.76 -2.60
N GLY A 23 13.60 0.82 -1.46
CA GLY A 23 14.64 1.82 -1.21
C GLY A 23 14.13 3.27 -1.13
N LEU A 24 12.81 3.48 -1.10
CA LEU A 24 12.18 4.78 -0.99
C LEU A 24 12.24 5.32 0.45
N THR A 25 12.24 6.64 0.57
CA THR A 25 12.04 7.31 1.86
C THR A 25 10.57 7.64 2.08
N VAL A 26 10.15 7.75 3.35
CA VAL A 26 8.76 8.09 3.70
C VAL A 26 8.37 9.44 3.11
N ASP A 27 9.26 10.43 3.13
CA ASP A 27 9.05 11.74 2.51
C ASP A 27 8.79 11.67 1.01
N GLN A 28 9.51 10.82 0.29
CA GLN A 28 9.33 10.66 -1.15
C GLN A 28 7.97 10.04 -1.47
N VAL A 29 7.58 9.00 -0.72
CA VAL A 29 6.26 8.38 -0.85
C VAL A 29 5.15 9.37 -0.51
N ALA A 30 5.33 10.17 0.55
CA ALA A 30 4.36 11.17 0.96
C ALA A 30 4.16 12.24 -0.12
N ALA A 31 5.26 12.75 -0.69
CA ALA A 31 5.20 13.72 -1.77
C ALA A 31 4.49 13.17 -3.02
N ASP A 32 4.86 11.96 -3.46
CA ASP A 32 4.31 11.33 -4.66
C ASP A 32 2.83 10.96 -4.51
N LEU A 33 2.43 10.51 -3.31
CA LEU A 33 1.04 10.14 -3.00
C LEU A 33 0.21 11.31 -2.46
N GLN A 34 0.75 12.54 -2.48
CA GLN A 34 0.10 13.77 -2.03
C GLN A 34 -0.46 13.67 -0.59
N THR A 35 0.36 13.18 0.34
CA THR A 35 0.00 13.00 1.74
C THR A 35 1.15 13.44 2.66
N THR A 36 1.05 13.14 3.96
CA THR A 36 2.11 13.44 4.93
C THR A 36 2.94 12.19 5.24
N PRO A 37 4.21 12.35 5.65
CA PRO A 37 5.05 11.22 6.07
C PRO A 37 4.40 10.39 7.19
N ASP A 38 3.83 11.04 8.20
CA ASP A 38 3.10 10.37 9.30
C ASP A 38 1.96 9.48 8.79
N TYR A 39 1.27 9.91 7.74
CA TYR A 39 0.17 9.13 7.17
C TYR A 39 0.68 7.93 6.38
N VAL A 40 1.81 8.05 5.68
CA VAL A 40 2.45 6.91 5.04
C VAL A 40 2.84 5.85 6.08
N ASP A 41 3.42 6.26 7.20
CA ASP A 41 3.74 5.35 8.31
C ASP A 41 2.47 4.70 8.90
N ALA A 42 1.39 5.47 9.06
CA ALA A 42 0.11 4.93 9.49
C ALA A 42 -0.42 3.86 8.51
N VAL A 43 -0.33 4.08 7.19
CA VAL A 43 -0.74 3.10 6.17
C VAL A 43 0.16 1.86 6.18
N LEU A 44 1.48 2.01 6.37
CA LEU A 44 2.42 0.88 6.55
C LEU A 44 2.07 0.03 7.78
N GLU A 45 1.48 0.63 8.80
CA GLU A 45 0.99 -0.03 10.01
C GLU A 45 -0.49 -0.48 9.91
N LEU A 46 -1.14 -0.32 8.76
CA LEU A 46 -2.58 -0.55 8.54
C LEU A 46 -3.50 0.25 9.48
N ARG A 47 -3.00 1.36 10.05
CA ARG A 47 -3.79 2.32 10.80
C ARG A 47 -4.45 3.31 9.84
N VAL A 48 -5.40 2.81 9.06
CA VAL A 48 -6.02 3.56 7.96
C VAL A 48 -7.48 3.88 8.24
N SER A 49 -7.92 5.05 7.77
CA SER A 49 -9.34 5.43 7.78
C SER A 49 -10.09 4.83 6.58
N ARG A 50 -9.38 4.56 5.47
CA ARG A 50 -9.99 4.01 4.25
C ARG A 50 -9.30 2.71 3.87
N ILE A 51 -10.11 1.72 3.52
CA ILE A 51 -9.66 0.37 3.18
C ILE A 51 -8.88 0.32 1.85
N GLU A 52 -8.97 1.38 1.03
CA GLU A 52 -8.23 1.54 -0.21
C GLU A 52 -6.78 1.97 -0.01
N ASP A 53 -6.44 2.65 1.08
CA ASP A 53 -5.13 3.29 1.26
C ASP A 53 -3.97 2.28 1.22
N PRO A 54 -4.07 1.08 1.84
CA PRO A 54 -3.06 0.04 1.71
C PRO A 54 -2.90 -0.47 0.26
N TRP A 55 -3.96 -0.46 -0.55
CA TRP A 55 -3.89 -0.85 -1.96
C TRP A 55 -3.17 0.19 -2.81
N ILE A 56 -3.40 1.48 -2.52
CA ILE A 56 -2.72 2.60 -3.19
C ILE A 56 -1.22 2.52 -2.92
N LEU A 57 -0.84 2.43 -1.65
CA LEU A 57 0.57 2.31 -1.25
C LEU A 57 1.22 1.06 -1.88
N ARG A 58 0.56 -0.09 -1.79
CA ARG A 58 1.04 -1.35 -2.39
C ARG A 58 1.27 -1.23 -3.90
N ASN A 59 0.37 -0.59 -4.65
CA ASN A 59 0.56 -0.40 -6.09
C ASN A 59 1.76 0.50 -6.39
N TYR A 60 1.93 1.58 -5.64
CA TYR A 60 3.06 2.49 -5.77
C TYR A 60 4.39 1.79 -5.46
N LEU A 61 4.49 1.06 -4.34
CA LEU A 61 5.68 0.30 -3.98
C LEU A 61 6.02 -0.75 -5.04
N ASN A 62 5.03 -1.48 -5.55
CA ASN A 62 5.25 -2.47 -6.60
C ASN A 62 5.82 -1.83 -7.87
N ALA A 63 5.28 -0.68 -8.28
CA ALA A 63 5.78 0.05 -9.45
C ALA A 63 7.22 0.52 -9.24
N ALA A 64 7.55 1.06 -8.06
CA ALA A 64 8.90 1.50 -7.73
C ALA A 64 9.91 0.35 -7.73
N ILE A 65 9.56 -0.80 -7.14
CA ILE A 65 10.40 -2.02 -7.14
C ILE A 65 10.60 -2.54 -8.57
N GLN A 66 9.54 -2.59 -9.37
CA GLN A 66 9.60 -3.04 -10.77
C GLN A 66 10.43 -2.12 -11.66
N ALA A 67 10.38 -0.80 -11.42
CA ALA A 67 11.21 0.18 -12.13
C ALA A 67 12.71 -0.07 -11.89
N GLN A 68 13.06 -0.65 -10.73
CA GLN A 68 14.43 -1.08 -10.40
C GLN A 68 14.76 -2.49 -10.91
N LYS A 69 13.91 -3.08 -11.76
CA LYS A 69 14.02 -4.47 -12.27
C LYS A 69 14.05 -5.53 -11.17
N GLN A 70 13.50 -5.21 -9.99
CA GLN A 70 13.32 -6.15 -8.89
C GLN A 70 11.87 -6.69 -8.88
N HIS A 71 11.63 -7.73 -8.10
CA HIS A 71 10.29 -8.31 -7.93
C HIS A 71 9.75 -8.00 -6.53
N PRO A 72 8.52 -7.45 -6.42
CA PRO A 72 7.89 -7.24 -5.12
C PRO A 72 7.70 -8.56 -4.36
N ILE A 73 7.84 -8.49 -3.04
CA ILE A 73 7.47 -9.59 -2.15
C ILE A 73 5.96 -9.80 -2.28
N PRO A 74 5.50 -11.04 -2.53
CA PRO A 74 4.09 -11.31 -2.72
C PRO A 74 3.29 -10.99 -1.46
N TYR A 75 2.13 -10.40 -1.66
CA TYR A 75 1.18 -10.14 -0.58
C TYR A 75 0.23 -11.32 -0.42
N SER A 76 -0.11 -11.67 0.81
CA SER A 76 -1.10 -12.70 1.10
C SER A 76 -2.53 -12.15 0.98
N ARG A 77 -2.76 -10.89 1.34
CA ARG A 77 -4.11 -10.25 1.35
C ARG A 77 -4.28 -9.14 0.33
N LEU A 78 -3.25 -8.31 0.13
CA LEU A 78 -3.22 -7.31 -0.95
C LEU A 78 -2.80 -7.97 -2.28
N ASN A 79 -3.38 -9.14 -2.57
CA ASN A 79 -3.05 -9.97 -3.72
C ASN A 79 -4.02 -9.73 -4.88
N GLY A 80 -3.61 -10.10 -6.09
CA GLY A 80 -4.45 -9.98 -7.27
C GLY A 80 -4.78 -8.52 -7.63
N SER A 81 -5.98 -8.33 -8.19
CA SER A 81 -6.47 -7.03 -8.62
C SER A 81 -7.52 -6.49 -7.64
N PRO A 82 -7.36 -5.24 -7.15
CA PRO A 82 -8.39 -4.60 -6.32
C PRO A 82 -9.75 -4.50 -7.03
N LEU A 83 -9.78 -4.58 -8.38
CA LEU A 83 -11.00 -4.61 -9.19
C LEU A 83 -11.93 -5.80 -8.87
N ARG A 84 -11.41 -6.85 -8.23
CA ARG A 84 -12.21 -8.01 -7.79
C ARG A 84 -13.01 -7.74 -6.52
N HIS A 85 -12.72 -6.64 -5.82
CA HIS A 85 -13.40 -6.25 -4.61
C HIS A 85 -14.42 -5.15 -4.91
N TRP A 86 -15.69 -5.55 -5.03
CA TRP A 86 -16.80 -4.65 -5.37
C TRP A 86 -16.98 -3.49 -4.37
N PHE A 87 -16.51 -3.68 -3.14
CA PHE A 87 -16.62 -2.71 -2.05
C PHE A 87 -15.50 -1.65 -2.05
N LEU A 88 -14.47 -1.77 -2.89
CA LEU A 88 -13.38 -0.79 -2.98
C LEU A 88 -13.74 0.34 -3.95
N ASN A 89 -13.41 1.57 -3.58
CA ASN A 89 -13.50 2.71 -4.49
C ASN A 89 -12.38 2.67 -5.53
N GLN A 90 -12.67 2.06 -6.68
CA GLN A 90 -11.72 1.91 -7.80
C GLN A 90 -11.23 3.25 -8.35
N GLY A 91 -12.06 4.31 -8.29
CA GLY A 91 -11.66 5.65 -8.71
C GLY A 91 -10.54 6.21 -7.84
N ARG A 92 -10.59 5.98 -6.52
CA ARG A 92 -9.53 6.38 -5.59
C ARG A 92 -8.25 5.60 -5.84
N ILE A 93 -8.36 4.27 -5.99
CA ILE A 93 -7.19 3.41 -6.26
C ILE A 93 -6.50 3.81 -7.57
N ARG A 94 -7.26 4.14 -8.62
CA ARG A 94 -6.72 4.60 -9.91
C ARG A 94 -6.06 5.96 -9.84
N ARG A 95 -6.58 6.89 -9.03
CA ARG A 95 -5.93 8.19 -8.80
C ARG A 95 -4.57 8.04 -8.11
N GLY A 96 -4.42 7.01 -7.27
CA GLY A 96 -3.14 6.73 -6.61
C GLY A 96 -2.73 7.80 -5.60
N SER A 97 -3.68 8.54 -5.04
CA SER A 97 -3.43 9.60 -4.06
C SER A 97 -4.00 9.20 -2.71
N LEU A 98 -3.22 9.43 -1.66
CA LEU A 98 -3.60 9.24 -0.26
C LEU A 98 -4.18 10.52 0.36
N ALA A 99 -4.27 11.62 -0.40
CA ALA A 99 -4.96 12.83 0.02
C ALA A 99 -6.42 12.54 0.41
N ASP A 100 -6.94 13.25 1.40
CA ASP A 100 -8.33 13.11 1.85
C ASP A 100 -9.34 13.69 0.84
#